data_AF-A0A7W0EJV9-F1
#
_entry.id   AF-A0A7W0EJV9-F1
#
_cell.length_a   1.000
_cell.length_b   1.000
_cell.length_c   1.000
_cell.angle_alpha   90.00
_cell.angle_beta   90.00
_cell.angle_gamma   90.00
#
_symmetry.space_group_name_H-M   'P 1'
#
loop_
_entity.id
_entity.type
_entity.pdbx_description
1 polymer ?
#
loop_
_entity_poly.entity_id
_entity_poly.type
_entity_poly.pdbx_seq_one_letter_code
_entity_poly.pdbx_strand_id
1 'polypeptide(L)'
;MKKQKKSIPDSKGKALKSEHAMIAGIMEGSPDAIGVAVIRMECGCRKMAAVDKNGEPASKVIAYRDQAESVCPKCKEDNGAFHRVTESFIDWASSELDEAERSAIEVKVLGSKPIPN
;
A
#
# COMPACT_ATOMS: atom_id res chain seq x y z
N MET A 1 -16.13 28.86 -32.16
CA MET A 1 -16.08 27.44 -31.74
C MET A 1 -15.07 27.30 -30.60
N LYS A 2 -15.51 27.15 -29.34
CA LYS A 2 -14.60 26.96 -28.19
C LYS A 2 -14.45 25.46 -27.93
N LYS A 3 -13.27 24.90 -28.23
CA LYS A 3 -12.95 23.48 -28.01
C LYS A 3 -12.91 23.20 -26.50
N GLN A 4 -13.77 22.30 -26.03
CA GLN A 4 -13.80 21.82 -24.64
C GLN A 4 -12.52 21.05 -24.32
N LYS A 5 -11.77 21.51 -23.32
CA LYS A 5 -10.71 20.73 -22.66
C LYS A 5 -11.40 19.56 -21.93
N LYS A 6 -11.21 18.32 -22.41
CA LYS A 6 -11.53 17.11 -21.63
C LYS A 6 -10.57 17.06 -20.43
N SER A 7 -11.07 17.44 -19.26
CA SER A 7 -10.42 17.21 -17.98
C SER A 7 -10.35 15.70 -17.72
N ILE A 8 -9.12 15.18 -17.60
CA ILE A 8 -8.86 13.83 -17.10
C ILE A 8 -9.40 13.77 -15.67
N PRO A 9 -10.23 12.78 -15.29
CA PRO A 9 -11.02 12.85 -14.07
C PRO A 9 -10.16 12.84 -12.80
N ASP A 10 -10.53 13.71 -11.87
CA ASP A 10 -10.06 13.95 -10.49
C ASP A 10 -10.06 12.70 -9.56
N SER A 11 -10.49 11.54 -10.07
CA SER A 11 -10.63 10.29 -9.32
C SER A 11 -9.28 9.70 -8.86
N LYS A 12 -8.21 9.84 -9.65
CA LYS A 12 -6.86 9.41 -9.22
C LYS A 12 -6.35 10.22 -8.02
N GLY A 13 -6.63 11.52 -7.98
CA GLY A 13 -6.22 12.40 -6.87
C GLY A 13 -6.92 12.07 -5.55
N LYS A 14 -8.22 11.73 -5.61
CA LYS A 14 -8.98 11.30 -4.42
C LYS A 14 -8.50 9.95 -3.86
N ALA A 15 -8.22 8.98 -4.73
CA ALA A 15 -7.74 7.66 -4.34
C ALA A 15 -6.37 7.69 -3.66
N LEU A 16 -5.51 8.65 -4.02
CA LEU A 16 -4.23 8.92 -3.35
C LEU A 16 -4.43 9.59 -1.98
N LYS A 17 -5.33 10.58 -1.88
CA LYS A 17 -5.63 11.25 -0.59
C LYS A 17 -6.20 10.27 0.44
N SER A 18 -7.10 9.40 0.00
CA SER A 18 -7.70 8.34 0.83
C SER A 18 -6.64 7.35 1.33
N GLU A 19 -5.69 6.98 0.46
CA GLU A 19 -4.55 6.14 0.81
C GLU A 19 -3.62 6.78 1.84
N HIS A 20 -3.21 8.03 1.64
CA HIS A 20 -2.39 8.74 2.61
C HIS A 20 -3.09 8.89 3.97
N ALA A 21 -4.40 9.12 3.99
CA ALA A 21 -5.16 9.17 5.24
C ALA A 21 -5.16 7.83 5.98
N MET A 22 -5.29 6.72 5.25
CA MET A 22 -5.20 5.37 5.83
C MET A 22 -3.79 5.06 6.35
N ILE A 23 -2.75 5.42 5.60
CA ILE A 23 -1.35 5.27 6.03
C ILE A 23 -1.11 6.07 7.32
N ALA A 24 -1.54 7.33 7.36
CA ALA A 24 -1.41 8.16 8.56
C ALA A 24 -2.12 7.56 9.77
N GLY A 25 -3.35 7.04 9.60
CA GLY A 25 -4.08 6.39 10.68
C GLY A 25 -3.42 5.09 11.16
N ILE A 26 -2.83 4.31 10.27
CA ILE A 26 -2.07 3.10 10.62
C ILE A 26 -0.81 3.47 11.42
N MET A 27 -0.08 4.50 10.97
CA MET A 27 1.11 5.00 11.66
C MET A 27 0.77 5.55 13.05
N GLU A 28 -0.29 6.35 13.17
CA GLU A 28 -0.74 6.89 14.47
C GLU A 28 -1.07 5.77 15.48
N GLY A 29 -1.64 4.67 15.00
CA GLY A 29 -1.95 3.50 15.84
C GLY A 29 -0.76 2.58 16.11
N SER A 30 0.42 2.81 15.51
CA SER A 30 1.56 1.90 15.53
C SER A 30 2.85 2.65 15.89
N PRO A 31 3.12 2.93 17.18
CA PRO A 31 4.22 3.80 17.61
C PRO A 31 5.62 3.24 17.27
N ASP A 32 5.75 1.92 17.16
CA ASP A 32 7.02 1.26 16.81
C ASP A 32 7.24 1.15 15.29
N ALA A 33 6.31 1.66 14.49
CA ALA A 33 6.37 1.57 13.04
C ALA A 33 7.37 2.57 12.45
N ILE A 34 8.18 2.08 11.51
CA ILE A 34 9.09 2.89 10.69
C ILE A 34 8.49 3.25 9.33
N GLY A 35 7.39 2.58 8.95
CA GLY A 35 6.67 2.78 7.71
C GLY A 35 5.47 1.85 7.56
N VAL A 36 4.73 2.00 6.46
CA VAL A 36 3.56 1.19 6.13
C VAL A 36 3.81 0.47 4.81
N ALA A 37 3.78 -0.85 4.83
CA ALA A 37 3.77 -1.65 3.61
C ALA A 37 2.42 -1.49 2.92
N VAL A 38 2.43 -1.10 1.65
CA VAL A 38 1.24 -0.91 0.81
C VAL A 38 1.29 -1.87 -0.36
N ILE A 39 0.24 -2.68 -0.52
CA ILE A 39 0.07 -3.62 -1.64
C ILE A 39 -1.19 -3.26 -2.39
N ARG A 40 -1.05 -2.91 -3.68
CA ARG A 40 -2.17 -2.63 -4.59
C ARG A 40 -2.46 -3.86 -5.44
N MET A 41 -3.74 -4.23 -5.48
CA MET A 41 -4.23 -5.39 -6.23
C MET A 41 -4.88 -4.95 -7.54
N GLU A 42 -4.84 -5.80 -8.57
CA GLU A 42 -5.49 -5.55 -9.87
C GLU A 42 -7.01 -5.25 -9.76
N CYS A 43 -7.67 -5.77 -8.72
CA CYS A 43 -9.10 -5.58 -8.49
C CYS A 43 -9.44 -4.24 -7.81
N GLY A 44 -8.43 -3.41 -7.54
CA GLY A 44 -8.56 -2.14 -6.83
C GLY A 44 -8.63 -2.27 -5.30
N CYS A 45 -8.53 -3.48 -4.75
CA CYS A 45 -8.32 -3.66 -3.32
C CYS A 45 -6.87 -3.30 -2.95
N ARG A 46 -6.68 -2.88 -1.71
CA ARG A 46 -5.38 -2.53 -1.14
C ARG A 46 -5.20 -3.28 0.17
N LYS A 47 -3.98 -3.69 0.47
CA LYS A 47 -3.59 -4.21 1.77
C LYS A 47 -2.50 -3.33 2.35
N MET A 48 -2.61 -3.08 3.65
CA MET A 48 -1.66 -2.25 4.37
C MET A 48 -1.32 -2.86 5.72
N ALA A 49 -0.08 -2.72 6.14
CA ALA A 49 0.36 -3.05 7.49
C ALA A 49 1.54 -2.17 7.89
N ALA A 50 1.57 -1.73 9.13
CA ALA A 50 2.73 -1.08 9.71
C ALA A 50 3.89 -2.07 9.82
N VAL A 51 5.11 -1.59 9.65
CA VAL A 51 6.35 -2.38 9.67
C VAL A 51 7.30 -1.77 10.68
N ASP A 52 7.95 -2.59 11.49
CA ASP A 52 8.98 -2.18 12.45
C ASP A 52 10.40 -2.17 11.85
N LYS A 53 11.39 -1.72 12.63
CA LYS A 53 12.81 -1.67 12.21
C LYS A 53 13.43 -3.02 11.83
N ASN A 54 12.81 -4.13 12.22
CA ASN A 54 13.27 -5.47 11.90
C ASN A 54 12.58 -6.03 10.65
N GLY A 55 11.64 -5.28 10.04
CA GLY A 55 10.78 -5.77 8.97
C GLY A 55 9.71 -6.75 9.46
N GLU A 56 9.32 -6.68 10.73
CA GLU A 56 8.21 -7.43 11.31
C GLU A 56 6.93 -6.57 11.30
N PRO A 57 5.73 -7.18 11.28
CA PRO A 57 4.48 -6.44 11.31
C PRO A 57 4.28 -5.73 12.66
N ALA A 58 4.18 -4.40 12.63
CA ALA A 58 3.82 -3.56 13.79
C ALA A 58 2.29 -3.35 13.93
N SER A 59 1.51 -3.80 12.94
CA SER A 59 0.04 -3.77 12.99
C SER A 59 -0.58 -5.03 12.38
N LYS A 60 -1.89 -5.20 12.58
CA LYS A 60 -2.67 -6.14 11.76
C LYS A 60 -2.71 -5.68 10.31
N VAL A 61 -2.84 -6.64 9.39
CA VAL A 61 -3.08 -6.35 7.98
C VAL A 61 -4.49 -5.80 7.80
N ILE A 62 -4.59 -4.62 7.21
CA ILE A 62 -5.85 -3.97 6.86
C ILE A 62 -6.05 -4.13 5.36
N ALA A 63 -7.16 -4.71 4.95
CA ALA A 63 -7.56 -4.80 3.55
C ALA A 63 -8.80 -3.93 3.30
N TYR A 64 -8.76 -3.07 2.29
CA TYR A 64 -9.88 -2.20 1.94
C TYR A 64 -9.97 -1.94 0.44
N ARG A 65 -11.04 -1.29 0.02
CA ARG A 65 -11.23 -0.81 -1.34
C ARG A 65 -11.87 0.57 -1.29
N ASP A 66 -11.36 1.50 -2.10
CA ASP A 66 -11.86 2.87 -2.10
C ASP A 66 -13.35 2.89 -2.45
N GLN A 67 -14.12 3.70 -1.71
CA GLN A 67 -15.58 3.86 -1.89
C GLN A 67 -16.39 2.56 -1.76
N ALA A 68 -15.87 1.54 -1.06
CA ALA A 68 -16.56 0.28 -0.83
C ALA A 68 -16.66 -0.02 0.67
N GLU A 69 -17.79 -0.61 1.07
CA GLU A 69 -18.01 -1.04 2.46
C GLU A 69 -17.18 -2.28 2.83
N SER A 70 -16.71 -3.05 1.85
CA SER A 70 -15.87 -4.22 2.09
C SER A 70 -14.94 -4.54 0.91
N VAL A 71 -13.95 -5.40 1.19
CA VAL A 71 -13.09 -6.01 0.16
C VAL A 71 -13.90 -6.83 -0.84
N CYS A 72 -13.40 -6.96 -2.07
CA CYS A 72 -14.12 -7.68 -3.12
C CYS A 72 -14.21 -9.19 -2.83
N PRO A 73 -15.21 -9.91 -3.40
CA PRO A 73 -15.40 -11.35 -3.17
C PRO A 73 -14.13 -12.18 -3.44
N LYS A 74 -13.40 -11.87 -4.53
CA LYS A 74 -12.15 -12.56 -4.85
C LYS A 74 -11.13 -12.45 -3.73
N CYS A 75 -10.92 -11.25 -3.18
CA CYS A 75 -9.99 -11.05 -2.07
C CYS A 75 -10.47 -11.66 -0.75
N LYS A 76 -11.78 -11.91 -0.58
CA LYS A 76 -12.29 -12.69 0.55
C LYS A 76 -12.00 -14.18 0.38
N GLU A 77 -11.98 -14.68 -0.86
CA GLU A 77 -11.72 -16.07 -1.21
C GLU A 77 -10.23 -16.41 -1.16
N ASP A 78 -9.39 -15.62 -1.85
CA ASP A 78 -7.96 -15.89 -2.04
C ASP A 78 -7.04 -15.09 -1.11
N ASN A 79 -7.64 -14.36 -0.16
CA ASN A 79 -6.94 -13.43 0.72
C ASN A 79 -6.06 -12.42 -0.04
N GLY A 80 -6.38 -12.08 -1.28
CA GLY A 80 -5.57 -11.25 -2.18
C GLY A 80 -4.26 -11.92 -2.58
N ALA A 81 -4.36 -12.99 -3.36
CA ALA A 81 -3.22 -13.80 -3.77
C ALA A 81 -2.09 -12.99 -4.44
N PHE A 82 -0.82 -13.35 -4.15
CA PHE A 82 0.36 -12.59 -4.55
C PHE A 82 0.48 -12.35 -6.07
N HIS A 83 0.06 -13.31 -6.90
CA HIS A 83 0.12 -13.18 -8.36
C HIS A 83 -0.78 -12.06 -8.94
N ARG A 84 -1.64 -11.47 -8.11
CA ARG A 84 -2.59 -10.40 -8.48
C ARG A 84 -2.12 -9.00 -8.03
N VAL A 85 -0.94 -8.93 -7.42
CA VAL A 85 -0.32 -7.67 -6.98
C VAL A 85 0.15 -6.91 -8.22
N THR A 86 -0.29 -5.66 -8.34
CA THR A 86 0.14 -4.75 -9.42
C THR A 86 1.22 -3.80 -8.97
N GLU A 87 1.24 -3.45 -7.68
CA GLU A 87 2.24 -2.55 -7.11
C GLU A 87 2.42 -2.87 -5.63
N SER A 88 3.65 -2.73 -5.15
CA SER A 88 3.96 -2.81 -3.72
C SER A 88 5.13 -1.90 -3.39
N PHE A 89 5.05 -1.24 -2.24
CA PHE A 89 6.06 -0.33 -1.72
C PHE A 89 5.90 -0.17 -0.21
N ILE A 90 6.90 0.40 0.47
CA ILE A 90 6.78 0.84 1.84
C ILE A 90 6.76 2.37 1.87
N ASP A 91 5.73 2.95 2.47
CA ASP A 91 5.67 4.38 2.76
C ASP A 91 6.42 4.63 4.08
N TRP A 92 7.63 5.20 3.97
CA TRP A 92 8.54 5.39 5.09
C TRP A 92 8.22 6.67 5.86
N ALA A 93 8.05 6.56 7.18
CA ALA A 93 7.84 7.71 8.05
C ALA A 93 9.15 8.24 8.63
N SER A 94 10.11 7.36 8.95
CA SER A 94 11.36 7.75 9.59
C SER A 94 12.50 7.96 8.57
N SER A 95 13.17 9.11 8.68
CA SER A 95 14.43 9.41 7.97
C SER A 95 15.65 8.77 8.61
N GLU A 96 15.48 8.00 9.69
CA GLU A 96 16.60 7.42 10.46
C GLU A 96 17.23 6.20 9.80
N LEU A 97 16.51 5.55 8.87
CA LEU A 97 17.03 4.40 8.14
C LEU A 97 17.79 4.86 6.90
N ASP A 98 18.97 4.28 6.70
CA ASP A 98 19.68 4.44 5.46
C ASP A 98 19.05 3.62 4.31
N GLU A 99 19.54 3.83 3.09
CA GLU A 99 19.00 3.16 1.90
C GLU A 99 19.21 1.65 1.93
N ALA A 100 20.32 1.18 2.52
CA ALA A 100 20.62 -0.25 2.61
C ALA A 100 19.69 -0.95 3.60
N GLU A 101 19.41 -0.33 4.74
CA GLU A 101 18.46 -0.81 5.74
C GLU A 101 17.04 -0.87 5.16
N ARG A 102 16.59 0.21 4.49
CA ARG A 102 15.28 0.26 3.82
C ARG A 102 15.15 -0.84 2.78
N SER A 103 16.17 -1.03 1.95
CA SER A 103 16.21 -2.07 0.93
C SER A 103 16.14 -3.48 1.53
N ALA A 104 16.87 -3.73 2.63
CA ALA A 104 16.83 -5.01 3.33
C ALA A 104 15.44 -5.31 3.89
N ILE A 105 14.78 -4.31 4.47
CA ILE A 105 13.42 -4.43 5.00
C ILE A 105 12.42 -4.62 3.85
N GLU A 106 12.54 -3.89 2.74
CA GLU A 106 11.67 -4.06 1.57
C GLU A 106 11.73 -5.49 1.03
N VAL A 107 12.94 -6.04 0.87
CA VAL A 107 13.12 -7.42 0.40
C VAL A 107 12.50 -8.42 1.38
N LYS A 108 12.66 -8.21 2.69
CA LYS A 108 12.07 -9.08 3.71
C LYS A 108 10.54 -9.03 3.69
N VAL A 109 9.96 -7.83 3.59
CA VAL A 109 8.52 -7.59 3.76
C VAL A 109 7.73 -7.85 2.48
N LEU A 110 8.21 -7.33 1.35
CA LEU A 110 7.53 -7.41 0.05
C LEU A 110 8.00 -8.62 -0.78
N GLY A 111 9.09 -9.25 -0.36
CA GLY A 111 9.81 -10.24 -1.16
C GLY A 111 10.73 -9.59 -2.19
N SER A 112 11.57 -10.40 -2.81
CA SER A 112 12.30 -9.99 -4.01
C SER A 112 11.33 -9.87 -5.19
N LYS A 113 11.28 -8.70 -5.84
CA LYS A 113 10.53 -8.52 -7.10
C LYS A 113 10.92 -9.65 -8.07
N PRO A 114 9.96 -10.34 -8.73
CA PRO A 114 10.32 -11.27 -9.77
C PRO A 114 11.11 -10.53 -10.84
N ILE A 115 12.26 -11.07 -11.20
CA ILE A 115 13.04 -10.61 -12.36
C ILE A 115 12.11 -10.83 -13.56
N PRO A 116 11.71 -9.78 -14.30
CA PRO A 116 10.93 -9.99 -15.52
C PRO A 116 11.79 -10.85 -16.46
N ASN A 117 11.28 -12.03 -16.79
CA ASN A 117 11.90 -12.97 -17.74
C ASN A 117 11.76 -12.43 -19.17
#